data_AF-A0A955T457-F1
#
_entry.id   AF-A0A955T457-F1
#
_cell.length_a   1.000
_cell.length_b   1.000
_cell.length_c   1.000
_cell.angle_alpha   90.00
_cell.angle_beta   90.00
_cell.angle_gamma   90.00
#
_symmetry.space_group_name_H-M   'P 1'
#
loop_
_entity.id
_entity.type
_entity.pdbx_description
1 polymer ?
#
loop_
_entity_poly.entity_id
_entity_poly.type
_entity_poly.pdbx_seq_one_letter_code
_entity_poly.pdbx_strand_id
1 'polypeptide(L)' 'NTFQLDPRIINPTINEAVRCRRREIDITTFMIASDPYLREFIEELTAANQGKAYYSSLDRLGEFVFADFAKNRRKRFQG' A
#
# COMPACT_ATOMS: atom_id res chain seq x y z
N ASN A 1 -17.21 6.49 21.25
CA ASN A 1 -17.13 5.33 20.33
C ASN A 1 -16.17 5.67 19.20
N THR A 2 -14.92 5.24 19.34
CA THR A 2 -13.76 5.67 18.52
C THR A 2 -12.97 4.42 18.09
N PHE A 3 -13.68 3.41 17.59
CA PHE A 3 -13.08 2.15 17.12
C PHE A 3 -13.08 2.01 15.59
N GLN A 4 -13.69 2.96 14.88
CA GLN A 4 -13.66 3.04 13.41
C GLN A 4 -12.75 4.19 12.98
N LEU A 5 -12.02 4.00 11.88
CA LEU A 5 -11.24 5.06 11.25
C LEU A 5 -12.17 6.21 10.84
N ASP A 6 -11.75 7.46 11.07
CA ASP A 6 -12.59 8.64 10.80
C ASP A 6 -12.89 8.72 9.28
N PRO A 7 -14.17 8.66 8.84
CA PRO A 7 -14.54 8.78 7.44
C PRO A 7 -14.04 10.07 6.76
N ARG A 8 -13.81 11.13 7.54
CA ARG A 8 -13.24 12.39 7.04
C ARG A 8 -11.77 12.26 6.61
N ILE A 9 -11.08 11.20 7.06
CA ILE A 9 -9.72 10.87 6.65
C ILE A 9 -9.76 9.81 5.55
N ILE A 10 -10.56 8.75 5.75
CA ILE A 10 -10.61 7.60 4.82
C ILE A 10 -11.07 8.02 3.43
N ASN A 11 -12.21 8.72 3.33
CA ASN A 11 -12.79 9.05 2.02
C ASN A 11 -11.84 9.91 1.17
N PRO A 12 -11.22 11.00 1.70
CA PRO A 12 -10.21 11.74 0.95
C PRO A 12 -9.01 10.88 0.54
N THR A 13 -8.51 10.01 1.41
CA THR A 13 -7.35 9.16 1.09
C THR A 13 -7.66 8.17 -0.04
N ILE A 14 -8.82 7.51 -0.01
CA ILE A 14 -9.27 6.63 -1.10
C ILE A 14 -9.45 7.41 -2.41
N ASN A 15 -10.04 8.61 -2.35
CA ASN A 15 -10.18 9.46 -3.53
C ASN A 15 -8.83 9.83 -4.16
N GLU A 16 -7.82 10.15 -3.34
CA GLU A 16 -6.47 10.42 -3.84
C GLU A 16 -5.82 9.16 -4.43
N ALA A 17 -6.05 7.97 -3.86
CA ALA A 17 -5.56 6.72 -4.44
C ALA A 17 -6.10 6.46 -5.86
N VAL A 18 -7.36 6.80 -6.11
CA VAL A 18 -7.95 6.79 -7.46
C VAL A 18 -7.28 7.82 -8.38
N ARG A 19 -6.96 9.02 -7.88
CA ARG A 19 -6.23 10.02 -8.67
C ARG A 19 -4.81 9.58 -9.01
N CYS A 20 -4.09 8.97 -8.07
CA CYS A 20 -2.78 8.38 -8.29
C CYS A 20 -2.84 7.35 -9.41
N ARG A 21 -3.83 6.44 -9.37
CA ARG A 21 -4.04 5.46 -10.43
C ARG A 21 -4.25 6.10 -11.80
N ARG A 22 -5.09 7.13 -11.89
CA ARG A 22 -5.33 7.87 -13.16
C ARG A 22 -4.08 8.56 -13.70
N ARG A 23 -3.08 8.78 -12.85
CA ARG A 23 -1.77 9.35 -13.21
C ARG A 23 -0.68 8.30 -13.36
N GLU A 24 -1.05 7.02 -13.39
CA GLU A 24 -0.12 5.89 -13.51
C GLU A 24 0.89 5.83 -12.34
N ILE A 25 0.47 6.26 -11.15
CA ILE A 25 1.23 6.17 -9.91
C ILE A 25 0.73 4.96 -9.11
N ASP A 26 1.56 3.92 -9.09
CA ASP A 26 1.32 2.71 -8.31
C ASP A 26 1.64 2.94 -6.83
N ILE A 27 0.71 2.57 -5.95
CA ILE A 27 0.86 2.58 -4.50
C ILE A 27 1.19 1.16 -4.05
N THR A 28 2.31 1.02 -3.36
CA THR A 28 2.67 -0.24 -2.69
C THR A 28 2.59 -0.02 -1.18
N THR A 29 1.72 -0.79 -0.52
CA THR A 29 1.50 -0.69 0.92
C THR A 29 2.11 -1.86 1.66
N PHE A 30 2.85 -1.56 2.72
CA PHE A 30 3.40 -2.52 3.65
C PHE A 30 2.69 -2.40 4.99
N MET A 31 1.78 -3.33 5.26
CA MET A 31 1.03 -3.36 6.51
C MET A 31 1.72 -4.28 7.51
N ILE A 32 2.17 -3.70 8.61
CA ILE A 32 2.88 -4.38 9.71
C ILE A 32 1.98 -4.58 10.93
N ALA A 33 0.82 -3.93 10.94
CA ALA A 33 -0.17 -4.05 12.01
C ALA A 33 -1.10 -5.25 11.79
N SER A 34 -1.63 -5.79 12.87
CA SER A 34 -2.64 -6.86 12.87
C SER A 34 -4.06 -6.35 13.11
N ASP A 35 -4.27 -5.03 13.05
CA ASP A 35 -5.57 -4.41 13.30
C ASP A 35 -6.56 -4.68 12.15
N PRO A 36 -7.73 -5.29 12.42
CA PRO A 36 -8.70 -5.63 11.38
C PRO A 36 -9.24 -4.43 10.61
N TYR A 37 -9.47 -3.30 11.27
CA TYR A 37 -10.01 -2.10 10.60
C TYR A 37 -8.99 -1.46 9.66
N LEU A 38 -7.72 -1.43 10.06
CA LEU A 38 -6.64 -1.02 9.16
C LEU A 38 -6.52 -1.95 7.96
N ARG A 39 -6.77 -3.25 8.13
CA ARG A 39 -6.71 -4.21 7.01
C ARG A 39 -7.81 -3.90 5.99
N GLU A 40 -9.05 -3.72 6.44
CA GLU A 40 -10.17 -3.35 5.57
C GLU A 40 -9.87 -2.06 4.79
N PHE A 41 -9.32 -1.04 5.47
CA PHE A 41 -8.90 0.18 4.81
C PHE A 41 -7.80 -0.04 3.76
N ILE A 42 -6.78 -0.84 4.06
CA ILE A 42 -5.72 -1.14 3.08
C ILE A 42 -6.26 -1.94 1.90
N GLU A 43 -7.20 -2.85 2.11
CA GLU A 43 -7.87 -3.58 1.02
C GLU A 43 -8.62 -2.63 0.09
N GLU A 44 -9.39 -1.69 0.63
CA GLU A 44 -10.09 -0.67 -0.15
C GLU A 44 -9.11 0.25 -0.91
N LEU A 45 -8.07 0.72 -0.22
CA LEU A 45 -7.03 1.57 -0.80
C LEU A 45 -6.32 0.88 -1.97
N THR A 46 -5.98 -0.39 -1.79
CA THR A 46 -5.29 -1.21 -2.79
C THR A 46 -6.19 -1.44 -4.00
N ALA A 47 -7.47 -1.74 -3.78
CA ALA A 47 -8.44 -1.92 -4.85
C ALA A 47 -8.66 -0.61 -5.64
N ALA A 48 -8.78 0.53 -4.95
CA ALA A 48 -8.96 1.84 -5.56
C ALA A 48 -7.76 2.24 -6.45
N ASN A 49 -6.53 2.02 -5.96
CA ASN A 49 -5.32 2.30 -6.70
C ASN A 49 -4.97 1.24 -7.76
N GLN A 50 -5.45 0.01 -7.62
CA GLN A 50 -4.89 -1.19 -8.30
C GLN A 50 -3.41 -1.44 -7.98
N GLY A 51 -3.02 -1.07 -6.77
CA GLY A 51 -1.66 -1.22 -6.27
C GLY A 51 -1.39 -2.61 -5.69
N LYS A 52 -0.39 -2.68 -4.81
CA LYS A 52 -0.01 -3.92 -4.11
C LYS A 52 -0.06 -3.71 -2.61
N ALA A 53 -0.55 -4.70 -1.90
CA ALA A 53 -0.48 -4.75 -0.44
C ALA A 53 0.30 -5.98 0.02
N TYR A 54 1.20 -5.77 0.96
CA TYR A 54 1.98 -6.80 1.61
C TYR A 54 1.66 -6.78 3.10
N TYR A 55 1.18 -7.90 3.61
CA TYR A 55 0.85 -8.10 5.02
C TYR A 55 1.96 -8.96 5.62
N SER A 56 2.79 -8.38 6.49
CA SER A 56 4.01 -9.02 6.98
C SER A 56 4.34 -8.61 8.40
N SER A 57 5.09 -9.45 9.13
CA SER A 57 5.85 -8.99 10.30
C SER A 57 7.04 -8.13 9.87
N LEU A 58 7.52 -7.24 10.76
CA LEU A 58 8.65 -6.32 10.51
C LEU A 58 9.88 -7.04 9.92
N ASP A 59 10.20 -8.23 10.42
CA ASP A 59 11.41 -8.96 10.03
C ASP A 59 11.38 -9.40 8.55
N ARG A 60 10.21 -9.82 8.06
CA ARG A 60 10.01 -10.23 6.66
C ARG A 60 9.84 -9.04 5.72
N LEU A 61 9.46 -7.87 6.25
CA LEU A 61 9.34 -6.66 5.45
C LEU A 61 10.70 -6.21 4.91
N GLY A 62 11.73 -6.25 5.75
CA GLY A 62 13.09 -5.90 5.34
C GLY A 62 13.53 -6.71 4.13
N GLU A 63 13.44 -8.04 4.22
CA GLU A 63 13.80 -8.95 3.13
C GLU A 63 13.04 -8.64 1.82
N PHE A 64 11.73 -8.36 1.93
CA PHE A 64 10.91 -8.03 0.76
C PHE A 64 11.31 -6.70 0.11
N VAL A 65 11.47 -5.64 0.90
CA VAL A 65 11.87 -4.31 0.40
C VAL A 65 13.22 -4.38 -0.29
N PHE A 66 14.19 -5.09 0.29
CA PHE A 66 15.50 -5.28 -0.34
C PHE A 66 15.41 -6.07 -1.65
N ALA A 67 14.57 -7.11 -1.71
CA ALA A 67 14.37 -7.90 -2.91
C ALA A 67 13.71 -7.09 -4.05
N ASP A 68 12.66 -6.33 -3.75
CA ASP A 68 11.98 -5.50 -4.75
C ASP A 68 12.87 -4.35 -5.22
N PHE A 69 13.58 -3.68 -4.31
CA PHE A 69 14.56 -2.66 -4.67
C PHE A 69 15.67 -3.21 -5.59
N ALA A 70 16.23 -4.37 -5.27
CA ALA A 70 17.25 -5.02 -6.10
C ALA A 70 16.70 -5.38 -7.51
N LYS A 71 15.46 -5.88 -7.58
CA LYS A 71 14.80 -6.26 -8.83
C LYS A 71 14.51 -5.03 -9.72
N ASN A 72 14.03 -3.94 -9.13
CA ASN A 72 13.78 -2.68 -9.83
C ASN A 72 15.09 -2.02 -10.29
N ARG A 73 16.18 -2.14 -9.51
CA ARG A 73 17.51 -1.66 -9.96
C ARG A 73 18.01 -2.41 -11.19
N ARG A 74 17.86 -3.74 -11.25
CA ARG A 74 18.30 -4.54 -12.42
C ARG A 74 17.56 -4.18 -13.71
N LYS A 75 16.26 -3.90 -13.63
CA LYS A 75 15.48 -3.44 -14.79
C LYS A 75 15.97 -2.10 -15.36
N ARG A 76 16.57 -1.25 -14.52
CA ARG A 76 17.02 0.09 -14.90
C ARG A 76 18.41 0.12 -15.57
N PHE A 77 19.15 -1.00 -15.54
CA PHE A 77 20.46 -1.14 -16.19
C PHE A 77 20.45 -1.98 -17.48
N GLN A 78 19.27 -2.39 -17.96
CA GLN A 78 19.10 -3.11 -19.25
C GLN A 78 18.36 -2.25 -20.29
N GLY A 79 18.55 -0.93 -20.23
CA GLY A 79 18.11 0.02 -21.26
C GLY A 79 19.33 0.67 -21.90
#